data_AF-A0A6A0APD1-F1
#
_entry.id   AF-A0A6A0APD1-F1
#
_cell.length_a   1.000
_cell.length_b   1.000
_cell.length_c   1.000
_cell.angle_alpha   90.00
_cell.angle_beta   90.00
_cell.angle_gamma   90.00
#
_symmetry.space_group_name_H-M   'P 1'
#
loop_
_entity.id
_entity.type
_entity.pdbx_description
1 polymer ?
#
loop_
_entity_poly.entity_id
_entity_poly.type
_entity_poly.pdbx_seq_one_letter_code
_entity_poly.pdbx_strand_id
1 'polypeptide(L)'
;MTAEPLPSPSSVVPDAVAGPYRALGALDIDGVHSAAGPNPAAADVEGGLRPPVAEQRLSLPIAAHDRRRLDLHSALTANGVAPLPGDLDAIDVLSALDDRTVETVLHWIAVPGPRPVPAV
;
A
#
# COMPACT_ATOMS: atom_id res chain seq x y z
N MET A 1 17.73 47.28 15.07
CA MET A 1 16.51 47.63 14.31
C MET A 1 16.97 48.32 13.04
N THR A 2 17.25 47.52 12.01
CA THR A 2 17.55 47.95 10.63
C THR A 2 17.43 46.69 9.76
N ALA A 3 16.45 46.71 8.87
CA ALA A 3 16.19 45.72 7.84
C ALA A 3 16.66 46.29 6.50
N GLU A 4 17.33 45.49 5.66
CA GLU A 4 17.52 45.63 4.18
C GLU A 4 18.62 44.64 3.69
N PRO A 5 18.64 44.23 2.41
CA PRO A 5 17.83 43.17 1.81
C PRO A 5 18.65 41.97 1.31
N LEU A 6 17.95 40.91 0.90
CA LEU A 6 18.51 39.72 0.26
C LEU A 6 18.96 39.98 -1.19
N PRO A 7 20.17 39.56 -1.59
CA PRO A 7 20.47 39.31 -2.99
C PRO A 7 20.14 37.86 -3.38
N SER A 8 19.23 37.68 -4.33
CA SER A 8 19.17 36.50 -5.20
C SER A 8 20.17 36.68 -6.34
N PRO A 9 20.92 35.64 -6.69
CA PRO A 9 20.83 35.20 -8.09
C PRO A 9 20.74 33.68 -8.25
N SER A 10 19.90 33.32 -9.20
CA SER A 10 19.74 32.04 -9.88
C SER A 10 20.98 31.13 -9.99
N SER A 11 20.67 29.83 -9.88
CA SER A 11 21.14 28.73 -10.73
C SER A 11 22.65 28.46 -10.78
N VAL A 12 23.04 27.37 -10.12
CA VAL A 12 23.66 26.21 -10.77
C VAL A 12 23.57 25.05 -9.78
N VAL A 13 22.82 24.01 -10.14
CA VAL A 13 22.78 22.74 -9.41
C VAL A 13 23.81 21.83 -10.09
N PRO A 14 24.91 21.41 -9.43
CA PRO A 14 25.74 20.36 -9.97
C PRO A 14 25.16 19.00 -9.58
N ASP A 15 24.67 18.33 -10.61
CA ASP A 15 24.95 16.97 -11.02
C ASP A 15 24.89 15.81 -10.00
N ALA A 16 23.94 14.92 -10.28
CA ALA A 16 24.03 13.47 -10.17
C ALA A 16 24.67 12.85 -8.91
N VAL A 17 23.85 12.65 -7.89
CA VAL A 17 23.85 11.35 -7.19
C VAL A 17 22.57 10.64 -7.57
N ALA A 18 22.69 9.76 -8.57
CA ALA A 18 21.66 8.81 -8.96
C ALA A 18 21.36 7.87 -7.78
N GLY A 19 20.36 8.22 -6.97
CA GLY A 19 19.82 7.34 -5.95
C GLY A 19 19.12 6.13 -6.59
N PRO A 20 19.11 4.95 -5.93
CA PRO A 20 18.57 3.70 -6.47
C PRO A 20 17.04 3.66 -6.62
N TYR A 21 16.36 4.78 -6.40
CA TYR A 21 14.90 4.94 -6.53
C TYR A 21 14.54 5.76 -7.78
N ARG A 22 15.14 5.44 -8.94
CA ARG A 22 14.63 5.95 -10.21
C ARG A 22 13.32 5.23 -10.52
N ALA A 23 12.24 5.84 -10.07
CA ALA A 23 10.87 5.39 -10.22
C ALA A 23 10.57 5.05 -11.69
N LEU A 24 10.24 3.78 -11.94
CA LEU A 24 9.40 3.41 -13.07
C LEU A 24 8.00 3.96 -12.77
N GLY A 25 7.57 5.00 -13.48
CA GLY A 25 6.14 5.27 -13.66
C GLY A 25 5.56 6.59 -13.16
N ALA A 26 6.32 7.68 -13.12
CA ALA A 26 5.69 9.01 -13.15
C ALA A 26 5.38 9.37 -14.61
N LEU A 27 4.27 8.85 -15.15
CA LEU A 27 3.69 9.38 -16.38
C LEU A 27 2.99 10.70 -16.03
N ASP A 28 3.55 11.75 -16.61
CA ASP A 28 3.07 13.12 -16.61
C ASP A 28 1.63 13.19 -17.16
N ILE A 29 0.69 13.60 -16.30
CA ILE A 29 -0.73 13.70 -16.58
C ILE A 29 -1.17 15.16 -16.41
N ASP A 30 -0.70 16.07 -17.26
CA ASP A 30 -1.54 17.16 -17.80
C ASP A 30 -0.75 18.04 -18.78
N GLY A 31 -1.18 18.08 -20.04
CA GLY A 31 -0.50 18.85 -21.07
C GLY A 31 -1.20 18.76 -22.43
N VAL A 32 -2.44 19.22 -22.49
CA VAL A 32 -3.25 19.48 -23.70
C VAL A 32 -2.41 19.96 -24.89
N HIS A 33 -2.49 19.29 -26.05
CA HIS A 33 -2.86 19.89 -27.33
C HIS A 33 -3.18 18.86 -28.43
N SER A 34 -4.38 19.02 -28.97
CA SER A 34 -5.01 18.25 -30.03
C SER A 34 -4.33 18.43 -31.39
N ALA A 35 -4.09 17.34 -32.12
CA ALA A 35 -4.06 17.31 -33.59
C ALA A 35 -4.30 15.89 -34.13
N ALA A 36 -5.57 15.60 -34.43
CA ALA A 36 -6.09 14.78 -35.53
C ALA A 36 -5.37 13.48 -35.95
N GLY A 37 -5.94 12.36 -35.49
CA GLY A 37 -6.01 11.10 -36.22
C GLY A 37 -7.10 10.23 -35.60
N PRO A 38 -8.01 9.61 -36.37
CA PRO A 38 -8.98 8.69 -35.78
C PRO A 38 -8.22 7.47 -35.30
N ASN A 39 -7.97 7.37 -33.99
CA ASN A 39 -7.46 6.15 -33.38
C ASN A 39 -8.65 5.17 -33.25
N PRO A 40 -8.69 4.04 -33.99
CA PRO A 40 -9.74 3.04 -33.85
C PRO A 40 -9.68 2.28 -32.52
N ALA A 41 -8.71 2.56 -31.64
CA ALA A 41 -8.60 1.95 -30.32
C ALA A 41 -9.35 2.72 -29.21
N ALA A 42 -10.21 3.70 -29.55
CA ALA A 42 -11.17 4.30 -28.62
C ALA A 42 -12.41 3.41 -28.39
N ALA A 43 -12.24 2.09 -28.49
CA ALA A 43 -13.25 1.11 -28.13
C ALA A 43 -12.77 0.40 -26.86
N ASP A 44 -13.49 0.66 -25.76
CA ASP A 44 -13.44 -0.07 -24.48
C ASP A 44 -12.38 0.39 -23.46
N VAL A 45 -12.57 1.58 -22.88
CA VAL A 45 -11.81 2.01 -21.67
C VAL A 45 -12.62 1.76 -20.38
N GLU A 46 -13.70 0.97 -20.46
CA GLU A 46 -14.30 0.24 -19.33
C GLU A 46 -13.70 -1.18 -19.26
N GLY A 47 -12.42 -1.30 -19.60
CA GLY A 47 -11.66 -2.54 -19.53
C GLY A 47 -11.30 -2.84 -18.09
N GLY A 48 -12.18 -3.55 -17.38
CA GLY A 48 -11.89 -4.11 -16.06
C GLY A 48 -10.52 -4.80 -16.08
N LEU A 49 -9.59 -4.31 -15.26
CA LEU A 49 -8.23 -4.83 -15.21
C LEU A 49 -8.27 -6.31 -14.85
N ARG A 50 -8.02 -7.16 -15.85
CA ARG A 50 -7.91 -8.60 -15.63
C ARG A 50 -6.69 -8.83 -14.73
N PRO A 51 -6.81 -9.61 -13.64
CA PRO A 51 -5.65 -9.93 -12.82
C PRO A 51 -4.58 -10.60 -13.68
N PRO A 52 -3.29 -10.29 -13.46
CA PRO A 52 -2.20 -10.88 -14.22
C PRO A 52 -2.26 -12.41 -14.11
N VAL A 53 -1.98 -13.07 -15.24
CA VAL A 53 -1.91 -14.53 -15.32
C VAL A 53 -0.89 -15.06 -14.32
N ALA A 54 -1.15 -16.24 -13.75
CA ALA A 54 -0.41 -16.74 -12.60
C ALA A 54 1.09 -16.87 -12.87
N GLU A 55 1.47 -17.20 -14.11
CA GLU A 55 2.86 -17.35 -14.53
C GLU A 55 3.63 -16.02 -14.59
N GLN A 56 2.92 -14.90 -14.68
CA GLN A 56 3.49 -13.55 -14.67
C GLN A 56 3.65 -12.98 -13.24
N ARG A 57 3.16 -13.69 -12.22
CA ARG A 57 3.27 -13.23 -10.83
C ARG A 57 4.66 -13.49 -10.29
N LEU A 58 5.25 -12.44 -9.71
CA LEU A 58 6.51 -12.56 -9.00
C LEU A 58 6.35 -13.49 -7.79
N SER A 59 7.14 -14.56 -7.78
CA SER A 59 7.24 -15.46 -6.63
C SER A 59 8.27 -14.89 -5.65
N LEU A 60 7.83 -13.90 -4.87
CA LEU A 60 8.65 -13.27 -3.82
C LEU A 60 8.39 -13.98 -2.49
N PRO A 61 9.43 -14.53 -1.82
CA PRO A 61 9.25 -15.09 -0.48
C PRO A 61 8.89 -13.97 0.50
N ILE A 62 7.83 -14.18 1.28
CA ILE A 62 7.43 -13.29 2.37
C ILE A 62 8.11 -13.80 3.65
N ALA A 63 8.76 -12.90 4.40
CA ALA A 63 9.34 -13.26 5.68
C ALA A 63 8.25 -13.75 6.65
N ALA A 64 8.58 -14.71 7.53
CA ALA A 64 7.60 -15.28 8.46
C ALA A 64 6.92 -14.20 9.33
N HIS A 65 7.68 -13.20 9.78
CA HIS A 65 7.16 -12.02 10.49
C HIS A 65 6.11 -11.26 9.66
N ASP A 66 6.45 -10.88 8.41
CA ASP A 66 5.56 -10.13 7.54
C ASP A 66 4.29 -10.92 7.22
N ARG A 67 4.41 -12.24 7.09
CA ARG A 67 3.26 -13.13 6.90
C ARG A 67 2.33 -13.09 8.11
N ARG A 68 2.87 -13.24 9.32
CA ARG A 68 2.10 -13.14 10.57
C ARG A 68 1.44 -11.78 10.73
N ARG A 69 2.13 -10.69 10.35
CA ARG A 69 1.58 -9.33 10.36
C ARG A 69 0.36 -9.19 9.43
N LEU A 70 0.46 -9.73 8.21
CA LEU A 70 -0.63 -9.76 7.24
C LEU A 70 -1.83 -10.58 7.75
N ASP A 71 -1.57 -11.78 8.28
CA ASP A 71 -2.62 -12.67 8.76
C ASP A 71 -3.39 -12.01 9.93
N LEU A 72 -2.70 -11.39 10.89
CA LEU A 72 -3.32 -10.64 12.00
C LEU A 72 -4.18 -9.48 11.51
N HIS A 73 -3.66 -8.65 10.59
CA HIS A 73 -4.40 -7.52 10.02
C HIS A 73 -5.67 -7.99 9.30
N SER A 74 -5.58 -9.09 8.56
CA SER A 74 -6.70 -9.67 7.83
C SER A 74 -7.78 -10.23 8.76
N ALA A 75 -7.39 -10.92 9.84
CA ALA A 75 -8.32 -11.49 10.80
C ALA A 75 -9.10 -10.41 11.57
N LEU A 76 -8.41 -9.33 11.96
CA LEU A 76 -9.04 -8.18 12.60
C LEU A 76 -10.03 -7.50 11.66
N THR A 77 -9.61 -7.22 10.42
CA THR A 77 -10.44 -6.57 9.40
C THR A 77 -11.67 -7.40 9.06
N ALA A 78 -11.53 -8.72 8.94
CA ALA A 78 -12.65 -9.64 8.69
C ALA A 78 -13.69 -9.65 9.83
N ASN A 79 -13.27 -9.32 11.06
CA ASN A 79 -14.16 -9.17 12.22
C ASN A 79 -14.66 -7.73 12.42
N GLY A 80 -14.40 -6.83 11.46
CA GLY A 80 -14.87 -5.43 11.50
C GLY A 80 -14.00 -4.50 12.34
N VAL A 81 -12.81 -4.94 12.76
CA VAL A 81 -11.83 -4.11 13.47
C VAL A 81 -10.76 -3.67 12.48
N ALA A 82 -10.87 -2.45 11.96
CA ALA A 82 -9.83 -1.86 11.12
C ALA A 82 -8.70 -1.30 12.00
N PRO A 83 -7.47 -1.86 11.94
CA PRO A 83 -6.38 -1.39 12.78
C PRO A 83 -6.04 0.08 12.48
N LEU A 84 -6.02 0.91 13.53
CA LEU A 84 -5.59 2.30 13.43
C LEU A 84 -4.06 2.37 13.29
N PRO A 85 -3.50 3.50 12.82
CA PRO A 85 -2.04 3.69 12.79
C PRO A 85 -1.36 3.44 14.14
N GLY A 86 -2.05 3.73 15.26
CA GLY A 86 -1.54 3.48 16.61
C GLY A 86 -1.55 2.00 17.02
N ASP A 87 -2.31 1.14 16.34
CA ASP A 87 -2.37 -0.30 16.62
C ASP A 87 -1.26 -1.06 15.89
N LEU A 88 -0.59 -0.43 14.91
CA LEU A 88 0.42 -1.08 14.08
C LEU A 88 1.63 -1.54 14.90
N ASP A 89 2.04 -0.78 15.93
CA ASP A 89 3.13 -1.18 16.83
C ASP A 89 2.76 -2.44 17.62
N ALA A 90 1.51 -2.54 18.08
CA ALA A 90 1.04 -3.73 18.79
C ALA A 90 1.01 -4.96 17.86
N ILE A 91 0.54 -4.78 16.63
CA ILE A 91 0.54 -5.85 15.62
C ILE A 91 1.98 -6.27 15.30
N ASP A 92 2.93 -5.34 15.20
CA ASP A 92 4.33 -5.65 14.92
C ASP A 92 4.96 -6.48 16.04
N VAL A 93 4.72 -6.10 17.31
CA VAL A 93 5.15 -6.86 18.49
C VAL A 93 4.54 -8.26 18.50
N LEU A 94 3.23 -8.39 18.23
CA LEU A 94 2.57 -9.70 18.14
C LEU A 94 3.15 -10.55 17.00
N SER A 95 3.52 -9.93 15.89
CA SER A 95 4.09 -10.62 14.72
C SER A 95 5.50 -11.15 14.97
N ALA A 96 6.23 -10.60 15.94
CA ALA A 96 7.55 -11.07 16.34
C ALA A 96 7.51 -12.34 17.23
N LEU A 97 6.33 -12.72 17.73
CA LEU A 97 6.14 -13.93 18.52
C LEU A 97 6.30 -15.20 17.65
N ASP A 98 6.42 -16.35 18.30
CA ASP A 98 6.52 -17.65 17.64
C ASP A 98 5.22 -18.04 16.93
N ASP A 99 5.33 -18.92 15.93
CA ASP A 99 4.22 -19.32 15.06
C ASP A 99 3.03 -19.88 15.84
N ARG A 100 3.29 -20.71 16.86
CA ARG A 100 2.22 -21.34 17.66
C ARG A 100 1.43 -20.31 18.44
N THR A 101 2.12 -19.33 19.01
CA THR A 101 1.47 -18.23 19.74
C THR A 101 0.61 -17.39 18.80
N VAL A 102 1.11 -17.01 17.63
CA VAL A 102 0.34 -16.22 16.65
C VAL A 102 -0.84 -17.01 16.09
N GLU A 103 -0.69 -18.30 15.78
CA GLU A 103 -1.80 -19.17 15.36
C GLU A 103 -2.90 -19.24 16.41
N THR A 104 -2.54 -19.31 17.69
CA THR A 104 -3.51 -19.33 18.80
C THR A 104 -4.28 -18.00 18.88
N VAL A 105 -3.60 -16.87 18.74
CA VAL A 105 -4.23 -15.54 18.71
C VAL A 105 -5.17 -15.41 17.50
N LEU A 106 -4.72 -15.82 16.31
CA LEU A 106 -5.55 -15.83 15.10
C LEU A 106 -6.79 -16.70 15.28
N HIS A 107 -6.66 -17.86 15.92
CA HIS A 107 -7.80 -18.71 16.25
C HIS A 107 -8.82 -17.99 17.14
N TRP A 108 -8.37 -17.28 18.19
CA TRP A 108 -9.29 -16.52 19.05
C TRP A 108 -10.00 -15.39 18.31
N ILE A 109 -9.30 -14.70 17.40
CA ILE A 109 -9.89 -13.62 16.60
C ILE A 109 -10.87 -14.19 15.56
N ALA A 110 -10.55 -15.33 14.95
CA ALA A 110 -11.36 -15.94 13.90
C ALA A 110 -12.60 -16.68 14.44
N VAL A 111 -12.58 -17.14 15.70
CA VAL A 111 -13.76 -17.73 16.35
C VAL A 111 -14.72 -16.60 16.71
N PRO A 112 -15.90 -16.51 16.06
CA PRO A 112 -16.87 -15.50 16.42
C PRO A 112 -17.32 -15.75 17.87
N GLY A 113 -17.31 -14.72 18.70
CA GLY A 113 -17.99 -14.75 19.99
C GLY A 113 -19.48 -15.10 19.80
N PRO A 114 -20.15 -15.67 20.81
CA PRO A 114 -21.57 -15.99 20.72
C PRO A 114 -22.34 -14.73 20.32
N ARG A 115 -22.98 -14.76 19.15
CA ARG A 115 -23.83 -13.65 18.70
C ARG A 115 -24.98 -13.51 19.72
N PRO A 116 -25.23 -12.30 20.26
CA PRO A 116 -26.37 -12.09 21.14
C PRO A 116 -27.63 -12.49 20.37
N VAL A 117 -28.34 -13.51 20.88
CA VAL A 117 -29.66 -13.87 20.36
C VAL A 117 -30.61 -12.73 20.73
N PRO A 118 -31.42 -12.21 19.78
CA PRO A 118 -32.40 -11.20 20.11
C PRO A 118 -33.36 -11.77 21.16
N ALA A 119 -33.54 -11.05 22.27
CA ALA A 119 -34.57 -11.39 23.25
C ALA A 119 -35.94 -11.32 22.58
N VAL A 120 -36.69 -12.42 22.63
CA VAL A 120 -38.08 -12.53 22.16
C VAL A 120 -39.05 -11.92 23.17
#